data_AF-K2CLF5-F1
#
_entry.id   AF-K2CLF5-F1
#
_cell.length_a   1.000
_cell.length_b   1.000
_cell.length_c   1.000
_cell.angle_alpha   90.00
_cell.angle_beta   90.00
_cell.angle_gamma   90.00
#
_symmetry.space_group_name_H-M   'P 1'
#
loop_
_entity.id
_entity.type
_entity.pdbx_description
1 polymer ?
#
loop_
_entity_poly.entity_id
_entity_poly.type
_entity_poly.pdbx_seq_one_letter_code
_entity_poly.pdbx_strand_id
1 'polypeptide(L)' 'MFFGSQWLQEGRFKTVAEIIKEVEKVTVEEIQEAAKNIFKRDQFYLSVVGKSINQEKVEKILE' A
#
# COMPACT_ATOMS: atom_id res chain seq x y z
N MET A 1 -9.64 14.28 -10.52
CA MET A 1 -8.19 13.99 -10.61
C MET A 1 -7.91 12.57 -11.13
N PHE A 2 -8.76 11.57 -10.83
CA PHE A 2 -8.62 10.16 -11.24
C PHE A 2 -8.28 9.91 -12.72
N PHE A 3 -9.08 10.43 -13.66
CA PHE A 3 -8.81 10.23 -15.09
C PHE A 3 -7.51 10.91 -15.55
N GLY A 4 -7.21 12.09 -15.03
CA GLY A 4 -5.97 12.81 -15.37
C GLY A 4 -4.71 12.06 -14.91
N SER A 5 -4.72 11.52 -13.69
CA SER A 5 -3.60 10.69 -13.20
C SER A 5 -3.47 9.40 -14.02
N GLN A 6 -4.59 8.82 -14.43
CA GLN A 6 -4.58 7.58 -15.20
C GLN A 6 -3.99 7.78 -16.60
N TRP A 7 -4.37 8.84 -17.30
CA TRP A 7 -3.77 9.15 -18.60
C TRP A 7 -2.27 9.41 -18.50
N LEU A 8 -1.84 10.12 -17.45
CA LEU A 8 -0.43 10.44 -17.24
C LEU A 8 0.42 9.21 -16.89
N GLN A 9 -0.09 8.30 -16.07
CA GLN A 9 0.66 7.13 -15.59
C GLN A 9 0.55 5.93 -16.54
N GLU A 10 -0.64 5.67 -17.07
CA GLU A 10 -0.94 4.45 -17.85
C GLU A 10 -1.03 4.72 -19.36
N GLY A 11 -1.06 5.99 -19.80
CA GLY A 11 -1.18 6.38 -21.20
C GLY A 11 -2.54 6.09 -21.83
N ARG A 12 -3.51 5.64 -21.03
CA ARG A 12 -4.88 5.30 -21.46
C ARG A 12 -5.88 5.45 -20.33
N PHE A 13 -7.16 5.45 -20.68
CA PHE A 13 -8.24 5.27 -19.72
C PHE A 13 -8.65 3.80 -19.67
N LYS A 14 -8.91 3.29 -18.47
CA LYS A 14 -9.59 2.01 -18.25
C LYS A 14 -11.07 2.28 -18.02
N THR A 15 -11.90 1.49 -18.65
CA THR A 15 -13.33 1.44 -18.37
C THR A 15 -13.58 0.80 -17.00
N VAL A 16 -14.76 1.07 -16.44
CA VAL A 16 -15.19 0.44 -15.17
C VAL A 16 -15.16 -1.08 -15.27
N ALA A 17 -15.59 -1.64 -16.41
CA ALA A 17 -15.59 -3.09 -16.63
C ALA A 17 -14.17 -3.69 -16.64
N GLU A 18 -13.19 -2.98 -17.22
CA GLU A 18 -11.79 -3.43 -17.18
C GLU A 18 -11.24 -3.41 -15.75
N ILE A 19 -11.54 -2.36 -14.98
CA ILE A 19 -11.09 -2.25 -13.58
C ILE A 19 -11.68 -3.38 -12.74
N ILE A 20 -12.98 -3.65 -12.86
CA ILE A 20 -13.64 -4.76 -12.15
C ILE A 20 -12.97 -6.08 -12.51
N LYS A 21 -12.72 -6.32 -13.80
CA LYS A 21 -12.06 -7.55 -14.27
C LYS A 21 -10.63 -7.68 -13.74
N GLU A 22 -9.89 -6.59 -13.56
CA GLU A 22 -8.56 -6.61 -12.94
C GLU A 22 -8.65 -6.98 -11.45
N VAL A 23 -9.63 -6.45 -10.71
CA VAL A 23 -9.83 -6.77 -9.29
C VAL A 23 -10.26 -8.22 -9.10
N GLU A 24 -11.19 -8.72 -9.92
CA GLU A 24 -11.70 -10.10 -9.81
C GLU A 24 -10.67 -11.17 -10.17
N LYS A 25 -9.60 -10.80 -10.88
CA LYS A 25 -8.51 -11.73 -11.22
C LYS A 25 -7.56 -12.01 -10.07
N VAL A 26 -7.55 -11.16 -9.04
CA VAL A 26 -6.57 -11.25 -7.95
C VAL A 26 -6.72 -12.56 -7.19
N THR A 27 -5.64 -13.32 -7.08
CA THR A 27 -5.62 -14.60 -6.36
C THR A 27 -5.03 -14.50 -4.96
N VAL A 28 -5.26 -15.53 -4.14
CA VAL A 28 -4.69 -15.62 -2.79
C VAL A 28 -3.16 -15.66 -2.85
N GLU A 29 -2.59 -16.34 -3.84
CA GLU A 29 -1.14 -16.45 -4.03
C GLU A 29 -0.52 -15.08 -4.34
N GLU A 30 -1.15 -14.30 -5.21
CA GLU A 30 -0.72 -12.93 -5.53
C GLU A 30 -0.81 -12.02 -4.31
N ILE A 31 -1.85 -12.16 -3.49
CA ILE A 31 -1.98 -11.43 -2.22
C ILE A 31 -0.84 -11.80 -1.27
N GLN A 32 -0.53 -13.09 -1.14
CA GLN A 32 0.56 -13.55 -0.27
C GLN A 32 1.93 -13.08 -0.76
N GLU A 33 2.17 -13.08 -2.07
CA GLU A 33 3.40 -12.57 -2.66
C GLU A 33 3.54 -11.06 -2.45
N ALA A 34 2.49 -10.30 -2.73
CA ALA A 34 2.47 -8.86 -2.47
C ALA A 34 2.70 -8.56 -0.98
N ALA A 35 2.06 -9.30 -0.07
CA ALA A 35 2.23 -9.12 1.37
C ALA A 35 3.68 -9.36 1.81
N LYS A 36 4.36 -10.39 1.30
CA LYS A 36 5.80 -10.63 1.58
C LYS A 36 6.68 -9.49 1.09
N ASN A 37 6.30 -8.84 -0.01
CA ASN A 37 7.05 -7.73 -0.58
C ASN A 37 6.80 -6.39 0.15
N ILE A 38 5.59 -6.17 0.66
CA ILE A 38 5.17 -4.92 1.32
C ILE A 38 5.50 -4.93 2.82
N PHE A 39 5.17 -6.01 3.53
CA PHE A 39 5.33 -6.10 4.98
C PHE A 39 6.70 -6.64 5.34
N LYS A 40 7.72 -5.80 5.16
CA LYS A 40 9.10 -6.11 5.57
C LYS A 40 9.46 -5.34 6.83
N ARG A 41 10.06 -6.03 7.80
CA ARG A 41 10.43 -5.48 9.11
C ARG A 41 11.33 -4.25 9.02
N ASP A 42 12.16 -4.17 7.99
CA ASP A 42 13.08 -3.06 7.70
C ASP A 42 12.45 -1.92 6.88
N GLN A 43 11.16 -2.03 6.50
CA GLN A 43 10.45 -1.04 5.68
C GLN A 43 9.25 -0.40 6.41
N PHE A 44 9.27 -0.37 7.75
CA PHE A 44 8.28 0.36 8.54
C PHE A 44 8.75 1.77 8.89
N TYR A 45 7.98 2.77 8.46
CA TYR A 45 8.21 4.17 8.80
C TYR A 45 7.19 4.62 9.85
N LEU A 46 7.67 4.93 11.06
CA LEU A 46 6.84 5.42 12.17
C LEU A 46 7.21 6.86 12.51
N SER A 47 6.22 7.74 12.52
CA SER A 47 6.36 9.13 12.94
C SER A 47 5.47 9.41 14.14
N VAL A 48 6.04 9.96 15.21
CA VAL A 48 5.33 10.25 16.47
C VAL A 48 5.56 11.72 16.83
N VAL A 49 4.49 12.45 17.12
CA VAL A 49 4.55 13.88 17.47
C VAL A 49 3.80 14.11 18.78
N GLY A 50 4.45 14.74 19.76
CA GLY A 50 3.85 15.06 21.05
C GLY A 50 4.84 15.67 22.04
N LYS A 51 4.34 16.27 23.13
CA LYS A 51 5.17 16.95 24.16
C LYS A 51 6.05 15.99 24.97
N SER A 52 5.65 14.72 25.08
CA SER A 52 6.42 13.67 25.72
C SER A 52 6.21 12.36 24.95
N ILE A 53 7.25 11.91 24.26
CA ILE A 53 7.24 10.65 23.52
C ILE A 53 7.87 9.58 24.43
N ASN A 54 7.14 8.48 24.64
CA ASN A 54 7.68 7.31 25.33
C ASN A 54 8.35 6.42 24.28
N GLN A 55 9.68 6.52 24.15
CA GLN A 55 10.46 5.78 23.16
C GLN A 55 10.32 4.26 23.30
N GLU A 56 10.31 3.73 24.52
CA GLU A 56 10.19 2.29 24.77
C GLU A 56 8.86 1.71 24.23
N LYS A 57 7.76 2.46 24.33
CA LYS A 57 6.48 2.06 23.74
C LYS A 57 6.48 2.14 22.22
N VAL A 58 7.20 3.10 21.66
CA VAL A 58 7.31 3.31 20.21
C VAL A 58 8.13 2.19 19.57
N GLU A 59 9.23 1.79 20.21
CA GLU A 59 10.09 0.70 19.73
C GLU A 59 9.35 -0.64 19.73
N LYS A 60 8.54 -0.94 20.75
CA LYS A 60 7.70 -2.15 20.80
C LYS A 60 6.68 -2.30 19.66
N ILE A 61 6.33 -1.21 18.97
CA ILE A 61 5.40 -1.26 17.82
C ILE A 61 6.14 -1.73 16.55
N LEU A 62 7.46 -1.57 16.51
CA LEU A 62 8.32 -1.94 15.39
C LEU A 62 8.98 -3.33 15.58
N GLU A 63 8.77 -3.98 16.73
CA GLU A 63 9.25 -5.33 17.03
C GLU A 63 8.36 -6.46 16.47
#